data_AF-A0A2S5D2E6-F1
#
_entry.id   AF-A0A2S5D2E6-F1
#
_cell.length_a   1.000
_cell.length_b   1.000
_cell.length_c   1.000
_cell.angle_alpha   90.00
_cell.angle_beta   90.00
_cell.angle_gamma   90.00
#
_symmetry.space_group_name_H-M   'P 1'
#
loop_
_entity.id
_entity.type
_entity.pdbx_description
1 polymer ?
#
loop_
_entity_poly.entity_id
_entity_poly.type
_entity_poly.pdbx_seq_one_letter_code
_entity_poly.pdbx_strand_id
1 'polypeptide(L)'
;MPTLNNNQIELSFNKIYYVDATNGSDSNSGSKISPFQSVNFAITKCSLTGDAIFAFAGTHDVTRVAGDYDSGGLWDDNKEIYFFGENKKTIFLCDGNKHKGRDTHCIMFQNKGTKAYNITFDFKVGSRTNNYQTSISGIGGGAVRGEVINCLFKIDYTAPSFTYSNSATSVIKFLNCTFDVKGNFMSSYSGAGFTIENCVSNFSFYGEGTRKNIYKATFDENYHITNYDESSLNIGVYTGLSSWLSKWSLSAVLINSKNKIYIPITVEKSSTENLSKYVKNVTASGGSTPEKTIDGMLSSSWYFSGSVTSAWIKYEFNNPIGIDSLSIYSCYLSGYEAIKDFSFEASETGYFTGEQTVLYEGTHPNETSSFFIDYSFKNNKKFKYYRINVKNIYIGNGGNNLSILEVQFWKKHSTLNILRVDTPSKENFINYGSPTSFLVNGTIETKLYLLKNEEKEDSNRFLSTQIENKPLKISFK
;
A
#
# COMPACT_ATOMS: atom_id res chain seq x y z
N MET A 1 -6.02 -8.65 8.04
CA MET A 1 -4.86 -8.33 8.90
C MET A 1 -4.37 -6.95 8.52
N PRO A 2 -4.10 -6.04 9.46
CA PRO A 2 -3.50 -4.75 9.15
C PRO A 2 -2.12 -4.92 8.50
N THR A 3 -1.79 -4.02 7.55
CA THR A 3 -0.53 -4.06 6.80
C THR A 3 0.24 -2.75 6.91
N LEU A 4 1.58 -2.83 6.86
CA LEU A 4 2.48 -1.70 6.64
C LEU A 4 3.20 -1.91 5.31
N ASN A 5 3.32 -0.85 4.49
CA ASN A 5 3.96 -0.90 3.18
C ASN A 5 4.88 0.33 2.92
N ASN A 6 6.09 0.10 2.40
CA ASN A 6 7.07 1.14 2.00
C ASN A 6 7.38 1.20 0.50
N ASN A 7 6.41 0.82 -0.32
CA ASN A 7 6.49 0.70 -1.78
C ASN A 7 7.37 -0.45 -2.30
N GLN A 8 8.06 -1.18 -1.43
CA GLN A 8 8.93 -2.32 -1.80
C GLN A 8 8.63 -3.58 -0.99
N ILE A 9 8.15 -3.44 0.24
CA ILE A 9 7.82 -4.53 1.15
C ILE A 9 6.44 -4.26 1.75
N GLU A 10 5.60 -5.29 1.77
CA GLU A 10 4.32 -5.33 2.48
C GLU A 10 4.41 -6.36 3.61
N LEU A 11 4.15 -5.92 4.84
CA LEU A 11 4.14 -6.78 6.03
C LEU A 11 2.74 -6.79 6.64
N SER A 12 2.25 -7.99 6.94
CA SER A 12 0.96 -8.21 7.61
C SER A 12 1.17 -8.53 9.09
N PHE A 13 0.35 -7.95 9.95
CA PHE A 13 0.42 -8.13 11.40
C PHE A 13 -0.93 -8.54 11.97
N ASN A 14 -0.90 -9.16 13.15
CA ASN A 14 -2.10 -9.42 13.95
C ASN A 14 -2.71 -8.08 14.39
N LYS A 15 -1.88 -7.21 15.00
CA LYS A 15 -2.22 -5.82 15.35
C LYS A 15 -1.05 -4.87 15.09
N ILE A 16 -1.39 -3.61 14.86
CA ILE A 16 -0.45 -2.49 14.84
C ILE A 16 -0.87 -1.52 15.93
N TYR A 17 -0.01 -1.27 16.90
CA TYR A 17 -0.18 -0.22 17.90
C TYR A 17 0.53 1.05 17.46
N TYR A 18 -0.13 2.19 17.58
CA TYR A 18 0.41 3.49 17.20
C TYR A 18 0.82 4.28 18.44
N VAL A 19 1.95 4.98 18.35
CA VAL A 19 2.51 5.77 19.45
C VAL A 19 2.78 7.19 19.00
N ASP A 20 2.28 8.17 19.76
CA ASP A 20 2.58 9.60 19.61
C ASP A 20 3.00 10.16 20.98
N ALA A 21 4.28 10.47 21.15
CA ALA A 21 4.81 10.98 22.41
C ALA A 21 4.20 12.33 22.84
N THR A 22 3.69 13.11 21.89
CA THR A 22 3.16 14.47 22.15
C THR A 22 1.65 14.45 22.34
N ASN A 23 0.92 13.76 21.46
CA ASN A 23 -0.54 13.80 21.42
C ASN A 23 -1.23 12.50 21.88
N GLY A 24 -0.45 11.45 22.18
CA GLY A 24 -0.97 10.17 22.66
C GLY A 24 -1.27 10.16 24.15
N SER A 25 -1.98 9.12 24.58
CA SER A 25 -2.21 8.80 26.00
C SER A 25 -2.17 7.29 26.18
N ASP A 26 -1.51 6.79 27.23
CA ASP A 26 -1.49 5.35 27.53
C ASP A 26 -2.85 4.83 28.02
N SER A 27 -3.84 5.70 28.25
CA SER A 27 -5.24 5.31 28.43
C SER A 27 -5.99 5.06 27.11
N ASN A 28 -5.39 5.39 25.96
CA ASN A 28 -6.03 5.25 24.65
C ASN A 28 -6.12 3.78 24.20
N SER A 29 -6.72 3.55 23.03
CA SER A 29 -6.83 2.21 22.43
C SER A 29 -5.55 1.74 21.73
N GLY A 30 -4.62 2.64 21.43
CA GLY A 30 -3.42 2.34 20.62
C GLY A 30 -3.71 2.28 19.11
N SER A 31 -4.89 2.73 18.68
CA SER A 31 -5.23 2.86 17.25
C SER A 31 -4.60 4.12 16.65
N LYS A 32 -4.57 4.22 15.32
CA LYS A 32 -3.93 5.36 14.62
C LYS A 32 -4.49 6.74 15.01
N ILE A 33 -5.81 6.82 15.25
CA ILE A 33 -6.51 8.06 15.63
C ILE A 33 -6.57 8.27 17.15
N SER A 34 -6.18 7.28 17.93
CA SER A 34 -6.14 7.31 19.39
C SER A 34 -4.90 6.52 19.86
N PRO A 35 -3.70 7.07 19.61
CA PRO A 35 -2.43 6.38 19.83
C PRO A 35 -2.07 6.34 21.32
N PHE A 36 -1.25 5.36 21.71
CA PHE A 36 -0.58 5.38 23.00
C PHE A 36 0.41 6.53 23.08
N GLN A 37 0.79 6.91 24.29
CA GLN A 37 1.82 7.93 24.50
C GLN A 37 3.22 7.33 24.45
N SER A 38 3.40 6.16 25.06
CA SER A 38 4.74 5.57 25.22
C SER A 38 4.91 4.26 24.47
N VAL A 39 6.09 4.09 23.86
CA VAL A 39 6.50 2.83 23.20
C VAL A 39 6.57 1.70 24.24
N ASN A 40 7.07 2.00 25.43
CA ASN A 40 7.16 1.03 26.53
C ASN A 40 5.78 0.49 26.93
N PHE A 41 4.76 1.35 27.02
CA PHE A 41 3.40 0.88 27.26
C PHE A 41 2.87 0.04 26.10
N ALA A 42 3.11 0.44 24.86
CA ALA A 42 2.69 -0.32 23.68
C ALA A 42 3.27 -1.76 23.68
N ILE A 43 4.54 -1.93 24.07
CA ILE A 43 5.18 -3.25 24.24
C ILE A 43 4.41 -4.13 25.23
N THR A 44 3.86 -3.56 26.32
CA THR A 44 3.05 -4.33 27.28
C THR A 44 1.75 -4.87 26.69
N LYS A 45 1.25 -4.25 25.60
CA LYS A 45 0.02 -4.64 24.90
C LYS A 45 0.24 -5.60 23.73
N CYS A 46 1.48 -5.75 23.28
CA CYS A 46 1.85 -6.72 22.26
C CYS A 46 1.71 -8.17 22.78
N SER A 47 1.22 -9.02 21.89
CA SER A 47 1.20 -10.47 22.00
C SER A 47 2.62 -11.03 21.93
N LEU A 48 2.78 -12.35 22.16
CA LEU A 48 4.09 -13.00 22.06
C LEU A 48 4.69 -12.94 20.65
N THR A 49 3.85 -12.97 19.61
CA THR A 49 4.29 -12.91 18.21
C THR A 49 3.29 -12.18 17.32
N GLY A 50 3.80 -11.64 16.20
CA GLY A 50 3.00 -11.15 15.08
C GLY A 50 2.41 -9.75 15.23
N ASP A 51 2.79 -9.00 16.28
CA ASP A 51 2.35 -7.61 16.47
C ASP A 51 3.43 -6.60 16.06
N ALA A 52 2.98 -5.40 15.71
CA ALA A 52 3.85 -4.27 15.36
C ALA A 52 3.55 -3.02 16.21
N ILE A 53 4.56 -2.18 16.34
CA ILE A 53 4.47 -0.84 16.93
C ILE A 53 4.95 0.17 15.91
N PHE A 54 4.12 1.16 15.60
CA PHE A 54 4.45 2.29 14.73
C PHE A 54 4.52 3.57 15.55
N ALA A 55 5.70 4.15 15.68
CA ALA A 55 5.90 5.43 16.35
C ALA A 55 5.89 6.57 15.33
N PHE A 56 5.04 7.58 15.56
CA PHE A 56 4.98 8.78 14.74
C PHE A 56 6.22 9.65 14.91
N ALA A 57 6.39 10.61 13.99
CA ALA A 57 7.40 11.66 14.11
C ALA A 57 7.46 12.29 15.51
N GLY A 58 8.67 12.50 16.00
CA GLY A 58 8.92 13.01 17.33
C GLY A 58 10.00 12.23 18.06
N THR A 59 10.34 12.71 19.26
CA THR A 59 11.26 12.01 20.16
C THR A 59 10.46 11.21 21.17
N HIS A 60 10.69 9.90 21.19
CA HIS A 60 10.08 8.95 22.09
C HIS A 60 11.15 8.47 23.06
N ASP A 61 10.93 8.71 24.35
CA ASP A 61 11.79 8.15 25.36
C ASP A 61 11.47 6.66 25.55
N VAL A 62 12.41 5.82 25.13
CA VAL A 62 12.29 4.36 25.24
C VAL A 62 13.11 3.82 26.41
N THR A 63 13.72 4.68 27.22
CA THR A 63 14.55 4.28 28.34
C THR A 63 13.77 3.43 29.33
N ARG A 64 14.27 2.23 29.63
CA ARG A 64 13.77 1.30 30.64
C ARG A 64 14.87 0.94 31.61
N VAL A 65 14.59 1.08 32.90
CA VAL A 65 15.48 0.66 33.98
C VAL A 65 15.20 -0.82 34.31
N ALA A 66 16.18 -1.68 34.13
CA ALA A 66 16.11 -3.12 34.33
C ALA A 66 16.77 -3.49 35.67
N GLY A 67 16.09 -3.16 36.77
CA GLY A 67 16.61 -3.38 38.13
C GLY A 67 17.79 -2.46 38.48
N ASP A 68 18.66 -2.92 39.39
CA ASP A 68 19.72 -2.08 39.98
C ASP A 68 20.96 -1.94 39.10
N TYR A 69 21.21 -2.91 38.21
CA TYR A 69 22.46 -3.01 37.46
C TYR A 69 22.35 -2.57 36.00
N ASP A 70 21.20 -2.78 35.35
CA ASP A 70 21.08 -2.66 33.90
C ASP A 70 19.99 -1.63 33.51
N SER A 71 20.16 -0.97 32.38
CA SER A 71 19.08 -0.31 31.66
C SER A 71 19.20 -0.54 30.16
N GLY A 72 18.10 -0.28 29.46
CA GLY A 72 18.04 -0.30 28.02
C GLY A 72 17.29 0.89 27.46
N GLY A 73 17.52 1.14 26.18
CA GLY A 73 16.54 1.77 25.33
C GLY A 73 15.47 0.77 24.92
N LEU A 74 15.46 0.39 23.64
CA LEU A 74 14.38 -0.40 23.08
C LEU A 74 14.48 -1.88 23.49
N TRP A 75 13.47 -2.37 24.20
CA TRP A 75 13.40 -3.72 24.76
C TRP A 75 12.10 -4.41 24.37
N ASP A 76 12.19 -5.62 23.80
CA ASP A 76 11.07 -6.40 23.27
C ASP A 76 10.36 -7.31 24.29
N ASP A 77 10.82 -7.39 25.55
CA ASP A 77 10.36 -8.36 26.54
C ASP A 77 10.30 -9.82 26.02
N ASN A 78 11.24 -10.19 25.14
CA ASN A 78 11.30 -11.50 24.49
C ASN A 78 10.06 -11.84 23.61
N LYS A 79 9.27 -10.84 23.23
CA LYS A 79 8.20 -10.96 22.24
C LYS A 79 8.74 -10.68 20.84
N GLU A 80 8.21 -11.35 19.83
CA GLU A 80 8.50 -11.01 18.43
C GLU A 80 7.68 -9.76 18.05
N ILE A 81 8.33 -8.59 18.08
CA ILE A 81 7.73 -7.29 17.79
C ILE A 81 8.45 -6.63 16.60
N TYR A 82 7.66 -6.01 15.73
CA TYR A 82 8.18 -5.18 14.65
C TYR A 82 8.01 -3.71 15.00
N PHE A 83 9.13 -3.00 15.17
CA PHE A 83 9.16 -1.58 15.50
C PHE A 83 9.39 -0.75 14.24
N PHE A 84 8.55 0.26 14.02
CA PHE A 84 8.65 1.17 12.88
C PHE A 84 8.68 2.61 13.36
N GLY A 85 9.54 3.41 12.74
CA GLY A 85 9.50 4.87 12.82
C GLY A 85 9.08 5.49 11.50
N GLU A 86 8.48 6.67 11.55
CA GLU A 86 8.43 7.56 10.39
C GLU A 86 9.84 8.00 10.00
N ASN A 87 10.25 7.66 8.76
CA ASN A 87 11.58 7.93 8.20
C ASN A 87 12.07 9.34 8.52
N LYS A 88 13.34 9.45 8.94
CA LYS A 88 14.02 10.72 9.30
C LYS A 88 13.45 11.46 10.50
N LYS A 89 12.25 11.13 10.97
CA LYS A 89 11.49 11.98 11.90
C LYS A 89 11.27 11.34 13.26
N THR A 90 11.38 10.02 13.35
CA THR A 90 11.20 9.30 14.61
C THR A 90 12.54 9.08 15.29
N ILE A 91 12.66 9.60 16.50
CA ILE A 91 13.84 9.48 17.34
C ILE A 91 13.46 8.67 18.57
N PHE A 92 14.17 7.58 18.81
CA PHE A 92 14.11 6.83 20.06
C PHE A 92 15.29 7.28 20.93
N LEU A 93 14.96 7.99 22.00
CA LEU A 93 15.92 8.43 23.00
C LEU A 93 16.18 7.30 23.98
N CYS A 94 17.45 6.88 24.06
CA CYS A 94 17.95 5.90 25.01
C CYS A 94 18.85 6.65 26.00
N ASP A 95 18.30 7.11 27.12
CA ASP A 95 18.96 8.04 28.04
C ASP A 95 19.52 7.34 29.28
N GLY A 96 20.78 6.91 29.19
CA GLY A 96 21.52 6.31 30.29
C GLY A 96 21.75 7.23 31.48
N ASN A 97 21.44 8.54 31.41
CA ASN A 97 21.49 9.44 32.57
C ASN A 97 20.32 9.23 33.54
N LYS A 98 19.25 8.56 33.10
CA LYS A 98 18.04 8.34 33.91
C LYS A 98 18.21 7.31 35.02
N HIS A 99 19.35 6.61 35.06
CA HIS A 99 19.66 5.63 36.10
C HIS A 99 21.17 5.57 36.34
N LYS A 100 21.54 5.06 37.51
CA LYS A 100 22.94 4.94 37.96
C LYS A 100 23.48 3.51 37.88
N GLY A 101 22.74 2.60 37.24
CA GLY A 101 23.14 1.19 37.08
C GLY A 101 24.46 1.07 36.32
N ARG A 102 25.16 -0.05 36.49
CA ARG A 102 26.46 -0.30 35.86
C ARG A 102 26.37 -0.19 34.33
N ASP A 103 25.34 -0.78 33.73
CA ASP A 103 25.23 -0.96 32.28
C ASP A 103 24.04 -0.21 31.68
N THR A 104 24.21 0.30 30.48
CA THR A 104 23.14 0.88 29.65
C THR A 104 23.35 0.47 28.19
N HIS A 105 22.27 0.05 27.54
CA HIS A 105 22.32 -0.41 26.15
C HIS A 105 21.27 0.28 25.30
N CYS A 106 21.53 0.50 24.01
CA CYS A 106 20.53 1.07 23.11
C CYS A 106 19.46 0.04 22.71
N ILE A 107 19.87 -1.21 22.46
CA ILE A 107 19.05 -2.31 21.99
C ILE A 107 19.12 -3.49 22.98
N MET A 108 17.98 -3.90 23.51
CA MET A 108 17.85 -5.04 24.43
C MET A 108 16.89 -6.11 23.90
N PHE A 109 17.01 -6.45 22.63
CA PHE A 109 16.17 -7.48 22.00
C PHE A 109 16.59 -8.89 22.44
N GLN A 110 15.63 -9.69 22.90
CA GLN A 110 15.87 -11.09 23.27
C GLN A 110 15.28 -12.06 22.25
N ASN A 111 14.28 -11.64 21.48
CA ASN A 111 13.63 -12.49 20.50
C ASN A 111 14.28 -12.35 19.11
N LYS A 112 14.60 -13.48 18.48
CA LYS A 112 15.23 -13.52 17.15
C LYS A 112 14.34 -12.98 16.02
N GLY A 113 13.02 -12.97 16.21
CA GLY A 113 12.05 -12.47 15.23
C GLY A 113 11.85 -10.96 15.29
N THR A 114 12.34 -10.30 16.35
CA THR A 114 12.18 -8.86 16.55
C THR A 114 12.95 -8.08 15.49
N LYS A 115 12.30 -7.04 14.95
CA LYS A 115 12.89 -6.16 13.93
C LYS A 115 12.60 -4.69 14.21
N ALA A 116 13.57 -3.82 13.94
CA ALA A 116 13.40 -2.37 14.00
C ALA A 116 13.74 -1.71 12.67
N TYR A 117 12.87 -0.80 12.21
CA TYR A 117 12.93 -0.17 10.90
C TYR A 117 12.88 1.36 10.98
N ASN A 118 13.76 2.02 10.24
CA ASN A 118 13.65 3.46 9.91
C ASN A 118 13.60 4.40 11.13
N ILE A 119 14.29 4.02 12.21
CA ILE A 119 14.36 4.78 13.46
C ILE A 119 15.73 5.45 13.59
N THR A 120 15.74 6.68 14.12
CA THR A 120 16.97 7.27 14.68
C THR A 120 17.07 6.91 16.15
N PHE A 121 18.14 6.25 16.56
CA PHE A 121 18.47 6.03 17.96
C PHE A 121 19.40 7.13 18.45
N ASP A 122 18.95 7.91 19.43
CA ASP A 122 19.78 8.87 20.16
C ASP A 122 20.24 8.21 21.47
N PHE A 123 21.47 7.69 21.47
CA PHE A 123 22.00 6.89 22.57
C PHE A 123 22.97 7.70 23.43
N LYS A 124 22.51 8.04 24.64
CA LYS A 124 23.28 8.73 25.66
C LYS A 124 23.76 7.71 26.70
N VAL A 125 25.05 7.43 26.72
CA VAL A 125 25.62 6.40 27.62
C VAL A 125 25.70 6.86 29.08
N GLY A 126 25.55 8.16 29.32
CA GLY A 126 25.70 8.78 30.63
C GLY A 126 27.15 8.80 31.11
N SER A 127 27.39 8.61 32.41
CA SER A 127 28.73 8.66 33.01
C SER A 127 29.57 7.39 32.85
N ARG A 128 29.12 6.44 32.03
CA ARG A 128 29.78 5.13 31.86
C ARG A 128 30.95 5.25 30.89
N THR A 129 32.03 4.54 31.19
CA THR A 129 33.31 4.68 30.47
C THR A 129 33.91 3.36 30.01
N ASN A 130 33.26 2.23 30.28
CA ASN A 130 33.75 0.93 29.82
C ASN A 130 32.88 0.41 28.68
N ASN A 131 33.52 -0.23 27.69
CA ASN A 131 32.86 -0.77 26.49
C ASN A 131 31.73 -1.78 26.77
N TYR A 132 31.82 -2.57 27.84
CA TYR A 132 30.76 -3.51 28.22
C TYR A 132 29.54 -2.79 28.85
N GLN A 133 29.75 -1.64 29.48
CA GLN A 133 28.69 -0.85 30.11
C GLN A 133 27.85 -0.07 29.11
N THR A 134 28.36 0.10 27.89
CA THR A 134 27.81 1.06 26.90
C THR A 134 27.68 0.44 25.51
N SER A 135 27.63 -0.89 25.40
CA SER A 135 27.48 -1.54 24.10
C SER A 135 26.14 -1.13 23.47
N ILE A 136 26.13 -0.99 22.14
CA ILE A 136 24.93 -0.63 21.38
C ILE A 136 23.81 -1.62 21.67
N SER A 137 24.14 -2.91 21.66
CA SER A 137 23.22 -3.96 22.03
C SER A 137 23.74 -4.75 23.21
N GLY A 138 22.90 -5.02 24.20
CA GLY A 138 23.37 -5.74 25.37
C GLY A 138 22.28 -6.18 26.34
N ILE A 139 22.60 -7.24 27.08
CA ILE A 139 21.78 -7.73 28.19
C ILE A 139 22.67 -8.54 29.15
N GLY A 140 22.69 -8.18 30.44
CA GLY A 140 23.63 -8.75 31.41
C GLY A 140 23.48 -10.26 31.61
N GLY A 141 22.26 -10.81 31.57
CA GLY A 141 22.01 -12.25 31.81
C GLY A 141 21.57 -13.06 30.59
N GLY A 142 21.28 -12.42 29.46
CA GLY A 142 20.60 -13.04 28.31
C GLY A 142 21.44 -13.07 27.04
N ALA A 143 20.79 -13.47 25.94
CA ALA A 143 21.32 -13.32 24.59
C ALA A 143 20.64 -12.15 23.89
N VAL A 144 21.40 -11.37 23.13
CA VAL A 144 20.86 -10.33 22.25
C VAL A 144 20.55 -10.92 20.88
N ARG A 145 19.34 -10.70 20.35
CA ARG A 145 18.89 -11.29 19.08
C ARG A 145 18.04 -10.33 18.26
N GLY A 146 17.88 -10.60 16.96
CA GLY A 146 16.96 -9.84 16.08
C GLY A 146 17.68 -9.00 15.03
N GLU A 147 16.94 -8.08 14.39
CA GLU A 147 17.45 -7.29 13.27
C GLU A 147 17.13 -5.79 13.41
N VAL A 148 18.11 -4.95 13.06
CA VAL A 148 17.95 -3.49 12.98
C VAL A 148 18.27 -3.05 11.56
N ILE A 149 17.31 -2.39 10.91
CA ILE A 149 17.29 -2.20 9.45
C ILE A 149 17.04 -0.73 9.11
N ASN A 150 17.93 -0.13 8.33
CA ASN A 150 17.87 1.28 7.93
C ASN A 150 17.70 2.24 9.11
N CYS A 151 18.47 2.03 10.17
CA CYS A 151 18.45 2.90 11.35
C CYS A 151 19.72 3.76 11.42
N LEU A 152 19.55 4.97 11.93
CA LEU A 152 20.63 5.88 12.26
C LEU A 152 20.92 5.77 13.75
N PHE A 153 22.19 5.59 14.12
CA PHE A 153 22.63 5.62 15.50
C PHE A 153 23.45 6.89 15.73
N LYS A 154 22.97 7.74 16.63
CA LYS A 154 23.74 8.86 17.18
C LYS A 154 24.23 8.42 18.55
N ILE A 155 25.53 8.19 18.68
CA ILE A 155 26.12 7.66 19.91
C ILE A 155 27.07 8.70 20.48
N ASP A 156 26.67 9.28 21.61
CA ASP A 156 27.49 10.26 22.31
C ASP A 156 28.55 9.58 23.19
N TYR A 157 29.46 8.84 22.54
CA TYR A 157 30.53 8.11 23.21
C TYR A 157 31.72 7.88 22.28
N THR A 158 32.93 7.94 22.84
CA THR A 158 34.20 7.88 22.08
C THR A 158 34.71 6.46 21.86
N ALA A 159 34.12 5.47 22.53
CA ALA A 159 34.62 4.10 22.51
C ALA A 159 33.50 3.04 22.38
N PRO A 160 32.56 3.19 21.42
CA PRO A 160 31.40 2.31 21.30
C PRO A 160 31.80 0.86 20.98
N SER A 161 30.99 -0.08 21.45
CA SER A 161 31.08 -1.51 21.11
C SER A 161 29.71 -2.00 20.63
N PHE A 162 29.67 -3.11 19.89
CA PHE A 162 28.39 -3.60 19.34
C PHE A 162 27.61 -4.43 20.35
N THR A 163 28.28 -5.32 21.08
CA THR A 163 27.60 -6.33 21.90
C THR A 163 28.16 -6.48 23.31
N TYR A 164 27.26 -6.69 24.26
CA TYR A 164 27.55 -7.21 25.60
C TYR A 164 26.51 -8.26 25.98
N SER A 165 26.95 -9.49 26.24
CA SER A 165 26.05 -10.59 26.62
C SER A 165 26.85 -11.70 27.30
N ASN A 166 26.45 -12.12 28.48
CA ASN A 166 27.08 -13.29 29.10
C ASN A 166 26.62 -14.63 28.48
N SER A 167 25.73 -14.59 27.47
CA SER A 167 25.35 -15.76 26.66
C SER A 167 26.20 -15.91 25.40
N ALA A 168 26.61 -17.15 25.10
CA ALA A 168 27.29 -17.52 23.86
C ALA A 168 26.38 -17.63 22.62
N THR A 169 25.08 -17.30 22.76
CA THR A 169 24.07 -17.50 21.69
C THR A 169 23.51 -16.19 21.12
N SER A 170 24.20 -15.08 21.35
CA SER A 170 23.82 -13.77 20.79
C SER A 170 24.01 -13.75 19.29
N VAL A 171 22.97 -13.29 18.57
CA VAL A 171 22.93 -13.17 17.11
C VAL A 171 22.04 -11.98 16.75
N ILE A 172 22.63 -10.79 16.66
CA ILE A 172 21.95 -9.58 16.21
C ILE A 172 22.51 -9.11 14.86
N LYS A 173 21.64 -8.61 13.99
CA LYS A 173 22.03 -8.07 12.68
C LYS A 173 21.73 -6.58 12.57
N PHE A 174 22.70 -5.83 12.05
CA PHE A 174 22.50 -4.46 11.59
C PHE A 174 22.64 -4.44 10.07
N LEU A 175 21.61 -3.95 9.39
CA LEU A 175 21.54 -3.89 7.93
C LEU A 175 21.29 -2.44 7.49
N ASN A 176 22.10 -1.96 6.55
CA ASN A 176 21.98 -0.62 5.97
C ASN A 176 21.92 0.49 7.04
N CYS A 177 22.63 0.33 8.14
CA CYS A 177 22.62 1.30 9.24
C CYS A 177 23.75 2.32 9.10
N THR A 178 23.50 3.52 9.60
CA THR A 178 24.50 4.61 9.69
C THR A 178 24.84 4.85 11.16
N PHE A 179 26.13 4.94 11.49
CA PHE A 179 26.62 5.18 12.84
C PHE A 179 27.38 6.51 12.90
N ASP A 180 26.82 7.47 13.62
CA ASP A 180 27.45 8.75 13.95
C ASP A 180 27.97 8.68 15.39
N VAL A 181 29.29 8.51 15.53
CA VAL A 181 29.97 8.25 16.81
C VAL A 181 31.06 9.28 17.07
N LYS A 182 31.58 9.34 18.30
CA LYS A 182 32.64 10.30 18.69
C LYS A 182 34.06 9.74 18.61
N GLY A 183 34.23 8.46 18.29
CA GLY A 183 35.52 7.80 18.19
C GLY A 183 35.43 6.40 17.59
N ASN A 184 36.58 5.73 17.45
CA ASN A 184 36.64 4.39 16.86
C ASN A 184 35.88 3.37 17.72
N PHE A 185 35.26 2.41 17.05
CA PHE A 185 34.70 1.26 17.73
C PHE A 185 35.81 0.44 18.39
N MET A 186 35.51 -0.13 19.55
CA MET A 186 36.37 -1.07 20.27
C MET A 186 35.80 -2.49 20.25
N SER A 187 36.56 -3.45 20.76
CA SER A 187 36.08 -4.83 20.94
C SER A 187 34.84 -4.89 21.82
N SER A 188 33.94 -5.81 21.48
CA SER A 188 32.84 -6.26 22.32
C SER A 188 33.40 -7.17 23.41
N TYR A 189 32.91 -7.02 24.65
CA TYR A 189 33.37 -7.83 25.78
C TYR A 189 33.07 -9.33 25.58
N SER A 190 31.92 -9.64 24.97
CA SER A 190 31.42 -11.01 24.80
C SER A 190 31.73 -11.63 23.44
N GLY A 191 32.52 -10.96 22.60
CA GLY A 191 32.91 -11.45 21.27
C GLY A 191 31.91 -11.16 20.14
N ALA A 192 32.00 -11.96 19.07
CA ALA A 192 31.56 -11.66 17.71
C ALA A 192 30.07 -12.01 17.37
N GLY A 193 29.18 -12.00 18.36
CA GLY A 193 27.76 -12.42 18.21
C GLY A 193 26.86 -11.48 17.40
N PHE A 194 27.40 -10.81 16.39
CA PHE A 194 26.67 -9.86 15.57
C PHE A 194 27.13 -9.86 14.10
N THR A 195 26.22 -9.42 13.24
CA THR A 195 26.46 -9.18 11.82
C THR A 195 26.24 -7.70 11.51
N ILE A 196 27.16 -7.08 10.79
CA ILE A 196 26.95 -5.78 10.16
C ILE A 196 27.08 -5.91 8.64
N GLU A 197 26.05 -5.46 7.92
CA GLU A 197 25.96 -5.55 6.47
C GLU A 197 25.52 -4.21 5.89
N ASN A 198 26.23 -3.71 4.87
CA ASN A 198 25.93 -2.44 4.19
C ASN A 198 25.92 -1.22 5.12
N CYS A 199 26.69 -1.27 6.21
CA CYS A 199 26.71 -0.24 7.23
C CYS A 199 27.84 0.76 7.03
N VAL A 200 27.64 2.00 7.49
CA VAL A 200 28.65 3.06 7.44
C VAL A 200 28.83 3.74 8.79
N SER A 201 30.03 4.25 9.04
CA SER A 201 30.36 4.99 10.26
C SER A 201 31.28 6.16 9.96
N ASN A 202 31.21 7.25 10.72
CA ASN A 202 32.20 8.35 10.64
C ASN A 202 33.58 7.98 11.20
N PHE A 203 33.67 6.90 11.98
CA PHE A 203 34.91 6.31 12.50
C PHE A 203 35.08 4.85 12.08
N SER A 204 36.29 4.31 12.28
CA SER A 204 36.59 2.93 11.94
C SER A 204 35.82 1.95 12.82
N PHE A 205 35.29 0.90 12.20
CA PHE A 205 34.74 -0.23 12.94
C PHE A 205 35.87 -1.14 13.48
N TYR A 206 35.63 -1.80 14.61
CA TYR A 206 36.56 -2.78 15.20
C TYR A 206 36.56 -4.12 14.44
N GLY A 207 37.64 -4.90 14.47
CA GLY A 207 37.78 -6.13 13.69
C GLY A 207 37.11 -7.39 14.27
N GLU A 208 35.80 -7.39 14.53
CA GLU A 208 35.06 -8.55 15.08
C GLU A 208 33.64 -8.70 14.49
N GLY A 209 32.99 -9.84 14.67
CA GLY A 209 31.66 -10.08 14.11
C GLY A 209 31.72 -10.43 12.63
N THR A 210 30.56 -10.76 12.04
CA THR A 210 30.45 -10.96 10.60
C THR A 210 30.25 -9.61 9.91
N ARG A 211 31.07 -9.32 8.91
CA ARG A 211 31.15 -8.01 8.27
C ARG A 211 31.04 -8.15 6.76
N LYS A 212 30.17 -7.36 6.16
CA LYS A 212 30.01 -7.31 4.71
C LYS A 212 29.70 -5.88 4.27
N ASN A 213 30.45 -5.39 3.29
CA ASN A 213 30.18 -4.09 2.66
C ASN A 213 30.11 -2.94 3.68
N ILE A 214 31.18 -2.74 4.46
CA ILE A 214 31.25 -1.72 5.51
C ILE A 214 32.26 -0.63 5.18
N TYR A 215 31.93 0.62 5.52
CA TYR A 215 32.78 1.78 5.18
C TYR A 215 32.91 2.78 6.31
N LYS A 216 34.07 3.44 6.36
CA LYS A 216 34.27 4.69 7.10
C LYS A 216 33.96 5.85 6.15
N ALA A 217 32.96 6.67 6.44
CA ALA A 217 32.44 7.72 5.59
C ALA A 217 32.41 9.09 6.29
N THR A 218 32.14 10.16 5.55
CA THR A 218 31.81 11.48 6.09
C THR A 218 30.36 11.82 5.78
N PHE A 219 29.69 12.52 6.70
CA PHE A 219 28.25 12.80 6.59
C PHE A 219 27.98 14.30 6.47
N ASP A 220 26.92 14.67 5.76
CA ASP A 220 26.33 16.01 5.85
C ASP A 220 25.36 16.12 7.06
N GLU A 221 24.69 17.27 7.20
CA GLU A 221 23.72 17.51 8.28
C GLU A 221 22.49 16.59 8.24
N ASN A 222 22.20 15.99 7.08
CA ASN A 222 21.08 15.08 6.85
C ASN A 222 21.52 13.61 6.86
N TYR A 223 22.78 13.33 7.20
CA TYR A 223 23.40 12.01 7.21
C TYR A 223 23.56 11.35 5.84
N HIS A 224 23.56 12.12 4.75
CA HIS A 224 24.01 11.62 3.44
C HIS A 224 25.53 11.42 3.46
N ILE A 225 26.00 10.36 2.81
CA ILE A 225 27.43 10.12 2.65
C ILE A 225 27.99 11.09 1.61
N THR A 226 29.07 11.81 1.97
CA THR A 226 29.63 12.90 1.15
C THR A 226 30.89 12.51 0.38
N ASN A 227 31.57 11.45 0.79
CA ASN A 227 32.83 11.00 0.20
C ASN A 227 32.73 9.70 -0.60
N TYR A 228 31.52 9.15 -0.76
CA TYR A 228 31.21 7.99 -1.59
C TYR A 228 29.87 8.19 -2.30
N ASP A 229 29.69 7.51 -3.43
CA ASP A 229 28.37 7.33 -4.02
C ASP A 229 27.64 6.22 -3.23
N GLU A 230 26.83 6.63 -2.26
CA GLU A 230 26.08 5.71 -1.39
C GLU A 230 25.18 4.76 -2.18
N SER A 231 24.55 5.23 -3.26
CA SER A 231 23.60 4.46 -4.06
C SER A 231 24.32 3.35 -4.83
N SER A 232 25.48 3.65 -5.39
CA SER A 232 26.30 2.66 -6.11
C SER A 232 26.80 1.53 -5.21
N LEU A 233 27.15 1.86 -3.96
CA LEU A 233 27.67 0.92 -2.98
C LEU A 233 26.57 0.22 -2.19
N ASN A 234 25.33 0.72 -2.26
CA ASN A 234 24.19 0.23 -1.51
C ASN A 234 24.47 0.15 0.00
N ILE A 235 24.92 1.28 0.56
CA ILE A 235 25.29 1.43 1.98
C ILE A 235 24.52 2.56 2.68
N GLY A 236 24.36 2.44 3.99
CA GLY A 236 23.73 3.45 4.86
C GLY A 236 22.22 3.57 4.72
N VAL A 237 21.62 4.45 5.52
CA VAL A 237 20.16 4.55 5.68
C VAL A 237 19.39 4.99 4.44
N TYR A 238 20.06 5.57 3.44
CA TYR A 238 19.45 6.09 2.22
C TYR A 238 19.33 5.07 1.09
N THR A 239 19.86 3.86 1.27
CA THR A 239 19.95 2.86 0.19
C THR A 239 19.39 1.50 0.58
N GLY A 240 19.23 0.63 -0.43
CA GLY A 240 18.66 -0.70 -0.27
C GLY A 240 17.15 -0.73 -0.04
N LEU A 241 16.63 -1.94 0.19
CA LEU A 241 15.23 -2.17 0.51
C LEU A 241 14.86 -1.45 1.82
N SER A 242 13.72 -0.77 1.85
CA SER A 242 13.21 0.00 3.00
C SER A 242 14.00 1.26 3.38
N SER A 243 14.79 1.82 2.47
CA SER A 243 15.62 3.00 2.76
C SER A 243 14.82 4.24 3.21
N TRP A 244 15.50 5.25 3.73
CA TRP A 244 14.85 6.50 4.12
C TRP A 244 14.29 7.29 2.93
N LEU A 245 14.71 6.97 1.70
CA LEU A 245 14.10 7.49 0.47
C LEU A 245 12.76 6.81 0.15
N SER A 246 12.55 5.57 0.59
CA SER A 246 11.27 4.88 0.44
C SER A 246 10.33 5.26 1.58
N LYS A 247 9.37 6.15 1.28
CA LYS A 247 8.35 6.53 2.26
C LYS A 247 7.42 5.34 2.53
N TRP A 248 7.18 5.02 3.80
CA TRP A 248 5.98 4.27 4.18
C TRP A 248 4.77 5.12 3.77
N SER A 249 4.03 4.69 2.75
CA SER A 249 2.94 5.49 2.16
C SER A 249 1.74 4.62 1.79
N LEU A 250 0.55 5.20 1.91
CA LEU A 250 -0.62 4.86 1.08
C LEU A 250 -0.65 5.83 -0.13
N SER A 251 -1.12 5.47 -1.33
CA SER A 251 -0.78 6.16 -2.60
C SER A 251 -1.81 7.21 -3.16
N ALA A 252 -1.38 8.41 -3.67
CA ALA A 252 -2.11 9.33 -4.63
C ALA A 252 -1.22 10.49 -5.26
N VAL A 253 -1.60 11.11 -6.42
CA VAL A 253 -0.81 12.07 -7.30
C VAL A 253 -1.52 13.44 -7.58
N LEU A 254 -0.81 14.56 -7.86
CA LEU A 254 -1.32 15.96 -8.13
C LEU A 254 -1.05 16.52 -9.57
N ILE A 255 -1.84 17.51 -10.08
CA ILE A 255 -1.69 18.17 -11.42
C ILE A 255 -1.70 19.74 -11.30
N ASN A 256 -0.98 20.49 -12.16
CA ASN A 256 -0.93 21.98 -12.16
C ASN A 256 -1.09 22.59 -13.60
N SER A 257 -1.90 23.64 -13.78
CA SER A 257 -2.12 24.35 -15.07
C SER A 257 -2.58 25.81 -14.86
N LYS A 258 -2.13 26.76 -15.70
CA LYS A 258 -2.52 28.21 -15.66
C LYS A 258 -2.53 28.85 -14.26
N ASN A 259 -1.48 28.64 -13.46
CA ASN A 259 -1.36 29.10 -12.06
C ASN A 259 -2.46 28.58 -11.11
N LYS A 260 -3.12 27.48 -11.48
CA LYS A 260 -4.16 26.81 -10.69
C LYS A 260 -3.77 25.37 -10.44
N ILE A 261 -4.03 24.90 -9.22
CA ILE A 261 -3.73 23.55 -8.80
C ILE A 261 -4.99 22.71 -8.92
N TYR A 262 -4.79 21.49 -9.40
CA TYR A 262 -5.84 20.56 -9.72
C TYR A 262 -5.54 19.25 -9.02
N ILE A 263 -6.50 18.77 -8.26
CA ILE A 263 -6.37 17.46 -7.62
C ILE A 263 -7.18 16.47 -8.46
N PRO A 264 -6.53 15.44 -9.04
CA PRO A 264 -7.25 14.36 -9.69
C PRO A 264 -7.93 13.53 -8.61
N ILE A 265 -9.21 13.78 -8.38
CA ILE A 265 -10.02 12.88 -7.60
C ILE A 265 -10.61 11.88 -8.58
N THR A 266 -10.21 10.63 -8.46
CA THR A 266 -11.06 9.55 -8.98
C THR A 266 -12.27 9.49 -8.06
N VAL A 267 -13.28 10.29 -8.35
CA VAL A 267 -14.60 9.97 -7.86
C VAL A 267 -15.03 8.85 -8.76
N GLU A 268 -15.13 7.62 -8.24
CA GLU A 268 -15.99 6.64 -8.88
C GLU A 268 -17.42 7.17 -8.77
N LYS A 269 -17.77 8.13 -9.62
CA LYS A 269 -19.17 8.26 -10.00
C LYS A 269 -19.35 7.05 -10.90
N SER A 270 -19.78 5.94 -10.31
CA SER A 270 -20.61 5.03 -11.07
C SER A 270 -21.74 5.91 -11.59
N SER A 271 -21.63 6.35 -12.84
CA SER A 271 -22.86 6.51 -13.59
C SER A 271 -23.41 5.09 -13.65
N THR A 272 -24.26 4.76 -12.70
CA THR A 272 -25.26 3.70 -12.82
C THR A 272 -26.29 4.14 -13.87
N GLU A 273 -25.83 4.70 -14.98
CA GLU A 273 -26.69 4.98 -16.11
C GLU A 273 -26.72 3.69 -16.91
N ASN A 274 -27.86 3.02 -16.84
CA ASN A 274 -28.13 1.88 -17.69
C ASN A 274 -28.15 2.38 -19.15
N LEU A 275 -27.14 1.95 -19.91
CA LEU A 275 -26.94 2.34 -21.30
C LEU A 275 -27.90 1.63 -22.25
N SER A 276 -28.69 0.66 -21.79
CA SER A 276 -29.70 -0.04 -22.60
C SER A 276 -30.70 0.93 -23.25
N LYS A 277 -30.97 2.08 -22.62
CA LYS A 277 -31.81 3.15 -23.20
C LYS A 277 -31.26 3.77 -24.49
N TYR A 278 -29.98 3.58 -24.79
CA TYR A 278 -29.33 4.07 -26.01
C TYR A 278 -29.27 3.02 -27.13
N VAL A 279 -29.76 1.82 -26.87
CA VAL A 279 -29.88 0.79 -27.90
C VAL A 279 -30.92 1.24 -28.91
N LYS A 280 -30.49 1.35 -30.16
CA LYS A 280 -31.31 1.73 -31.31
C LYS A 280 -32.10 0.54 -31.84
N ASN A 281 -31.45 -0.61 -31.91
CA ASN A 281 -32.00 -1.80 -32.54
C ASN A 281 -31.42 -3.05 -31.89
N VAL A 282 -32.26 -4.08 -31.75
CA VAL A 282 -31.85 -5.40 -31.26
C VAL A 282 -32.16 -6.42 -32.35
N THR A 283 -31.17 -7.22 -32.70
CA THR A 283 -31.29 -8.28 -33.71
C THR A 283 -30.72 -9.55 -33.13
N ALA A 284 -31.24 -10.71 -33.52
CA ALA A 284 -30.76 -11.99 -33.05
C ALA A 284 -30.59 -12.98 -34.22
N SER A 285 -29.88 -14.08 -34.00
CA SER A 285 -29.76 -15.17 -34.98
C SER A 285 -31.06 -15.93 -35.24
N GLY A 286 -32.10 -15.65 -34.46
CA GLY A 286 -33.44 -16.20 -34.56
C GLY A 286 -34.27 -15.89 -33.32
N GLY A 287 -35.39 -16.58 -33.16
CA GLY A 287 -36.29 -16.39 -32.04
C GLY A 287 -37.26 -15.21 -32.21
N SER A 288 -38.15 -15.03 -31.24
CA SER A 288 -39.13 -13.95 -31.20
C SER A 288 -38.69 -12.84 -30.25
N THR A 289 -39.05 -11.60 -30.61
CA THR A 289 -39.02 -10.43 -29.73
C THR A 289 -37.66 -10.14 -29.04
N PRO A 290 -36.53 -10.10 -29.77
CA PRO A 290 -35.21 -9.82 -29.19
C PRO A 290 -35.14 -8.48 -28.44
N GLU A 291 -35.94 -7.49 -28.84
CA GLU A 291 -36.08 -6.19 -28.19
C GLU A 291 -36.55 -6.26 -26.73
N LYS A 292 -37.14 -7.38 -26.31
CA LYS A 292 -37.57 -7.61 -24.93
C LYS A 292 -36.43 -7.71 -23.93
N THR A 293 -35.21 -7.97 -24.39
CA THR A 293 -34.02 -8.00 -23.53
C THR A 293 -33.58 -6.63 -23.00
N ILE A 294 -34.23 -5.54 -23.40
CA ILE A 294 -33.86 -4.18 -22.99
C ILE A 294 -35.08 -3.32 -22.65
N ASP A 295 -36.26 -3.92 -22.49
CA ASP A 295 -37.50 -3.18 -22.25
C ASP A 295 -37.75 -2.89 -20.76
N GLY A 296 -36.89 -3.41 -19.88
CA GLY A 296 -36.96 -3.23 -18.45
C GLY A 296 -38.06 -4.07 -17.77
N MET A 297 -38.72 -4.97 -18.51
CA MET A 297 -39.77 -5.84 -17.99
C MET A 297 -39.27 -7.26 -17.80
N LEU A 298 -39.20 -7.71 -16.53
CA LEU A 298 -38.80 -9.07 -16.18
C LEU A 298 -39.87 -10.14 -16.52
N SER A 299 -41.04 -9.73 -17.04
CA SER A 299 -42.13 -10.61 -17.45
C SER A 299 -42.08 -10.99 -18.94
N SER A 300 -41.13 -10.46 -19.69
CA SER A 300 -40.89 -10.77 -21.11
C SER A 300 -39.45 -11.18 -21.34
N SER A 301 -39.19 -11.86 -22.45
CA SER A 301 -37.85 -12.28 -22.82
C SER A 301 -37.69 -12.43 -24.32
N TRP A 302 -36.43 -12.49 -24.74
CA TRP A 302 -36.08 -13.08 -26.02
C TRP A 302 -36.12 -14.60 -25.89
N TYR A 303 -36.90 -15.22 -26.77
CA TYR A 303 -37.05 -16.67 -26.84
C TYR A 303 -36.40 -17.17 -28.13
N PHE A 304 -35.40 -18.03 -28.01
CA PHE A 304 -34.80 -18.69 -29.17
C PHE A 304 -35.17 -20.18 -29.18
N SER A 305 -35.90 -20.60 -30.20
CA SER A 305 -36.26 -22.00 -30.45
C SER A 305 -35.38 -22.59 -31.55
N GLY A 306 -34.31 -23.28 -31.18
CA GLY A 306 -33.36 -23.89 -32.12
C GLY A 306 -32.13 -24.44 -31.39
N SER A 307 -31.30 -25.26 -32.05
CA SER A 307 -30.04 -25.73 -31.46
C SER A 307 -29.14 -24.54 -31.11
N VAL A 308 -28.74 -24.41 -29.84
CA VAL A 308 -27.93 -23.28 -29.28
C VAL A 308 -26.56 -23.14 -29.93
N THR A 309 -26.14 -24.08 -30.78
CA THR A 309 -24.89 -24.04 -31.55
C THR A 309 -24.64 -22.76 -32.36
N SER A 310 -25.64 -21.88 -32.54
CA SER A 310 -25.51 -20.59 -33.23
C SER A 310 -26.37 -19.45 -32.64
N ALA A 311 -26.75 -19.52 -31.37
CA ALA A 311 -27.62 -18.52 -30.75
C ALA A 311 -26.84 -17.23 -30.38
N TRP A 312 -27.23 -16.09 -30.94
CA TRP A 312 -26.68 -14.80 -30.55
C TRP A 312 -27.74 -13.70 -30.57
N ILE A 313 -27.54 -12.71 -29.71
CA ILE A 313 -28.30 -11.47 -29.69
C ILE A 313 -27.34 -10.28 -29.76
N LYS A 314 -27.64 -9.37 -30.69
CA LYS A 314 -26.82 -8.22 -31.06
C LYS A 314 -27.59 -6.93 -30.82
N TYR A 315 -26.92 -5.99 -30.18
CA TYR A 315 -27.40 -4.67 -29.81
C TYR A 315 -26.67 -3.62 -30.65
N GLU A 316 -27.40 -2.84 -31.44
CA GLU A 316 -26.89 -1.66 -32.13
C GLU A 316 -27.22 -0.43 -31.30
N PHE A 317 -26.21 0.36 -30.95
CA PHE A 317 -26.39 1.62 -30.25
C PHE A 317 -26.53 2.79 -31.23
N ASN A 318 -27.23 3.84 -30.81
CA ASN A 318 -27.40 5.06 -31.60
C ASN A 318 -26.05 5.68 -32.04
N ASN A 319 -25.04 5.58 -31.17
CA ASN A 319 -23.66 6.02 -31.42
C ASN A 319 -22.68 4.95 -30.88
N PRO A 320 -21.41 4.92 -31.32
CA PRO A 320 -20.39 4.10 -30.67
C PRO A 320 -20.25 4.47 -29.17
N ILE A 321 -20.48 3.50 -28.30
CA ILE A 321 -20.43 3.66 -26.84
C ILE A 321 -19.37 2.70 -26.29
N GLY A 322 -18.76 3.03 -25.15
CA GLY A 322 -17.89 2.08 -24.44
C GLY A 322 -18.71 1.36 -23.38
N ILE A 323 -18.57 0.06 -23.26
CA ILE A 323 -19.23 -0.76 -22.25
C ILE A 323 -18.12 -1.56 -21.56
N ASP A 324 -18.08 -1.55 -20.24
CA ASP A 324 -17.10 -2.28 -19.42
C ASP A 324 -17.77 -3.18 -18.37
N SER A 325 -19.10 -3.14 -18.30
CA SER A 325 -19.88 -4.07 -17.50
C SER A 325 -21.23 -4.32 -18.16
N LEU A 326 -21.77 -5.51 -17.93
CA LEU A 326 -23.12 -5.89 -18.34
C LEU A 326 -23.77 -6.71 -17.22
N SER A 327 -25.08 -6.58 -17.06
CA SER A 327 -25.89 -7.42 -16.18
C SER A 327 -26.82 -8.25 -17.04
N ILE A 328 -26.84 -9.56 -16.86
CA ILE A 328 -27.77 -10.46 -17.57
C ILE A 328 -28.73 -11.06 -16.58
N TYR A 329 -30.01 -11.03 -16.92
CA TYR A 329 -31.03 -11.82 -16.28
C TYR A 329 -31.51 -12.93 -17.23
N SER A 330 -31.16 -14.17 -16.89
CA SER A 330 -31.52 -15.37 -17.63
C SER A 330 -31.87 -16.45 -16.61
N CYS A 331 -33.05 -17.05 -16.73
CA CYS A 331 -33.51 -18.09 -15.82
C CYS A 331 -34.37 -19.11 -16.57
N TYR A 332 -34.67 -20.23 -15.92
CA TYR A 332 -35.62 -21.20 -16.45
C TYR A 332 -37.04 -20.61 -16.48
N LEU A 333 -37.70 -20.64 -17.64
CA LEU A 333 -39.08 -20.17 -17.82
C LEU A 333 -39.84 -21.09 -18.77
N SER A 334 -40.79 -21.87 -18.25
CA SER A 334 -41.81 -22.58 -19.04
C SER A 334 -41.26 -23.34 -20.27
N GLY A 335 -40.17 -24.10 -20.12
CA GLY A 335 -39.55 -24.87 -21.21
C GLY A 335 -38.46 -24.12 -22.01
N TYR A 336 -38.05 -22.95 -21.54
CA TYR A 336 -36.86 -22.23 -22.00
C TYR A 336 -35.77 -22.24 -20.93
N GLU A 337 -34.56 -22.52 -21.37
CA GLU A 337 -33.39 -22.72 -20.53
C GLU A 337 -32.57 -21.44 -20.36
N ALA A 338 -31.86 -21.35 -19.24
CA ALA A 338 -30.93 -20.26 -18.97
C ALA A 338 -29.63 -20.42 -19.77
N ILE A 339 -28.98 -19.30 -20.10
CA ILE A 339 -27.62 -19.35 -20.67
C ILE A 339 -26.68 -20.06 -19.69
N LYS A 340 -25.70 -20.79 -20.23
CA LYS A 340 -24.60 -21.39 -19.47
C LYS A 340 -23.28 -20.76 -19.89
N ASP A 341 -22.79 -21.05 -21.08
CA ASP A 341 -21.50 -20.52 -21.54
C ASP A 341 -21.75 -19.47 -22.61
N PHE A 342 -21.10 -18.31 -22.51
CA PHE A 342 -21.28 -17.22 -23.48
C PHE A 342 -20.01 -16.38 -23.64
N SER A 343 -19.93 -15.68 -24.77
CA SER A 343 -19.01 -14.56 -24.98
C SER A 343 -19.78 -13.25 -25.15
N PHE A 344 -19.23 -12.18 -24.59
CA PHE A 344 -19.64 -10.82 -24.91
C PHE A 344 -18.62 -10.19 -25.84
N GLU A 345 -19.09 -9.74 -26.98
CA GLU A 345 -18.27 -9.35 -28.12
C GLU A 345 -18.68 -7.98 -28.63
N ALA A 346 -17.76 -7.28 -29.29
CA ALA A 346 -18.02 -5.98 -29.87
C ALA A 346 -17.43 -5.85 -31.28
N SER A 347 -18.08 -5.06 -32.14
CA SER A 347 -17.65 -4.80 -33.52
C SER A 347 -17.92 -3.34 -33.90
N GLU A 348 -17.03 -2.80 -34.75
CA GLU A 348 -17.18 -1.47 -35.35
C GLU A 348 -18.14 -1.50 -36.54
N THR A 349 -18.12 -2.57 -37.34
CA THR A 349 -18.90 -2.67 -38.59
C THR A 349 -20.25 -3.37 -38.41
N GLY A 350 -20.39 -4.15 -37.33
CA GLY A 350 -21.56 -4.98 -37.06
C GLY A 350 -21.42 -6.42 -37.58
N TYR A 351 -20.30 -6.77 -38.21
CA TYR A 351 -19.93 -8.15 -38.54
C TYR A 351 -19.20 -8.80 -37.37
N PHE A 352 -19.49 -10.09 -37.12
CA PHE A 352 -18.89 -10.86 -36.03
C PHE A 352 -18.32 -12.19 -36.53
N THR A 353 -17.66 -12.12 -37.69
CA THR A 353 -17.08 -13.25 -38.42
C THR A 353 -15.57 -13.05 -38.59
N GLY A 354 -14.88 -12.81 -37.48
CA GLY A 354 -13.41 -12.73 -37.42
C GLY A 354 -12.86 -11.33 -37.09
N GLU A 355 -13.68 -10.28 -37.16
CA GLU A 355 -13.29 -8.90 -36.83
C GLU A 355 -13.69 -8.45 -35.42
N GLN A 356 -14.51 -9.23 -34.73
CA GLN A 356 -15.02 -8.86 -33.41
C GLN A 356 -13.92 -8.87 -32.34
N THR A 357 -14.05 -7.96 -31.37
CA THR A 357 -13.29 -7.99 -30.13
C THR A 357 -14.08 -8.75 -29.07
N VAL A 358 -13.52 -9.84 -28.53
CA VAL A 358 -14.11 -10.55 -27.38
C VAL A 358 -13.77 -9.75 -26.11
N LEU A 359 -14.79 -9.22 -25.44
CA LEU A 359 -14.66 -8.42 -24.23
C LEU A 359 -14.78 -9.26 -22.95
N TYR A 360 -15.60 -10.30 -22.99
CA TYR A 360 -15.79 -11.24 -21.88
C TYR A 360 -16.09 -12.64 -22.42
N GLU A 361 -15.63 -13.66 -21.71
CA GLU A 361 -16.00 -15.05 -21.92
C GLU A 361 -16.13 -15.73 -20.56
N GLY A 362 -17.22 -16.45 -20.34
CA GLY A 362 -17.45 -17.08 -19.05
C GLY A 362 -18.71 -17.93 -19.01
N THR A 363 -18.97 -18.44 -17.80
CA THR A 363 -20.13 -19.27 -17.48
C THR A 363 -21.09 -18.48 -16.61
N HIS A 364 -22.32 -18.28 -17.09
CA HIS A 364 -23.45 -17.84 -16.30
C HIS A 364 -23.83 -18.94 -15.31
N PRO A 365 -24.02 -18.63 -14.02
CA PRO A 365 -24.23 -19.66 -13.02
C PRO A 365 -25.62 -20.29 -13.19
N ASN A 366 -25.75 -21.58 -12.83
CA ASN A 366 -27.03 -22.30 -12.84
C ASN A 366 -27.87 -21.91 -11.62
N GLU A 367 -28.13 -20.63 -11.46
CA GLU A 367 -28.94 -20.14 -10.36
C GLU A 367 -30.41 -20.19 -10.78
N THR A 368 -31.19 -21.04 -10.09
CA THR A 368 -32.65 -21.10 -10.25
C THR A 368 -33.35 -19.86 -9.69
N SER A 369 -32.59 -18.92 -9.14
CA SER A 369 -33.04 -17.69 -8.50
C SER A 369 -33.13 -16.51 -9.47
N SER A 370 -34.26 -15.82 -9.41
CA SER A 370 -34.70 -14.74 -10.27
C SER A 370 -33.98 -13.39 -10.05
N PHE A 371 -32.67 -13.28 -10.34
CA PHE A 371 -31.95 -11.99 -10.23
C PHE A 371 -30.86 -11.77 -11.29
N PHE A 372 -30.41 -10.51 -11.44
CA PHE A 372 -29.33 -10.13 -12.36
C PHE A 372 -27.97 -10.66 -11.93
N ILE A 373 -27.20 -11.19 -12.89
CA ILE A 373 -25.79 -11.49 -12.70
C ILE A 373 -24.95 -10.43 -13.41
N ASP A 374 -24.07 -9.78 -12.63
CA ASP A 374 -23.18 -8.73 -13.10
C ASP A 374 -21.85 -9.30 -13.60
N TYR A 375 -21.42 -8.81 -14.76
CA TYR A 375 -20.14 -9.13 -15.38
C TYR A 375 -19.37 -7.83 -15.60
N SER A 376 -18.10 -7.82 -15.22
CA SER A 376 -17.19 -6.70 -15.42
C SER A 376 -15.98 -7.11 -16.24
N PHE A 377 -15.55 -6.26 -17.16
CA PHE A 377 -14.45 -6.53 -18.08
C PHE A 377 -13.73 -5.24 -18.47
N LYS A 378 -12.49 -5.36 -18.95
CA LYS A 378 -11.71 -4.20 -19.41
C LYS A 378 -12.05 -3.90 -20.86
N ASN A 379 -12.66 -2.75 -21.12
CA ASN A 379 -12.84 -2.24 -22.47
C ASN A 379 -12.42 -0.77 -22.56
N ASN A 380 -11.43 -0.50 -23.39
CA ASN A 380 -10.91 0.85 -23.65
C ASN A 380 -11.32 1.40 -25.03
N LYS A 381 -12.19 0.71 -25.76
CA LYS A 381 -12.69 1.11 -27.07
C LYS A 381 -14.20 1.34 -27.05
N LYS A 382 -14.67 2.24 -27.92
CA LYS A 382 -16.10 2.48 -28.17
C LYS A 382 -16.52 1.66 -29.38
N PHE A 383 -17.61 0.92 -29.27
CA PHE A 383 -18.15 0.13 -30.38
C PHE A 383 -19.61 0.50 -30.62
N LYS A 384 -20.05 0.38 -31.86
CA LYS A 384 -21.46 0.60 -32.21
C LYS A 384 -22.30 -0.66 -32.01
N TYR A 385 -21.68 -1.82 -32.16
CA TYR A 385 -22.34 -3.12 -32.10
C TYR A 385 -21.76 -3.97 -31.00
N TYR A 386 -22.65 -4.54 -30.18
CA TYR A 386 -22.32 -5.49 -29.13
C TYR A 386 -23.13 -6.76 -29.31
N ARG A 387 -22.57 -7.91 -28.95
CA ARG A 387 -23.22 -9.21 -29.11
C ARG A 387 -22.98 -10.10 -27.90
N ILE A 388 -24.05 -10.68 -27.38
CA ILE A 388 -23.97 -11.87 -26.52
C ILE A 388 -24.07 -13.07 -27.45
N ASN A 389 -23.01 -13.85 -27.51
CA ASN A 389 -22.92 -15.08 -28.28
C ASN A 389 -22.99 -16.27 -27.31
N VAL A 390 -24.13 -16.97 -27.32
CA VAL A 390 -24.40 -18.07 -26.40
C VAL A 390 -23.80 -19.34 -26.99
N LYS A 391 -22.89 -19.97 -26.23
CA LYS A 391 -22.18 -21.19 -26.61
C LYS A 391 -22.89 -22.43 -26.07
N ASN A 392 -23.43 -22.37 -24.86
CA ASN A 392 -24.18 -23.45 -24.21
C ASN A 392 -25.33 -22.91 -23.34
N ILE A 393 -26.31 -23.76 -23.05
CA ILE A 393 -27.40 -23.55 -22.08
C ILE A 393 -27.39 -24.65 -21.02
N TYR A 394 -28.07 -24.39 -19.90
CA TYR A 394 -28.36 -25.44 -18.92
C TYR A 394 -29.53 -26.30 -19.40
N ILE A 395 -29.30 -27.57 -19.73
CA ILE A 395 -30.38 -28.46 -20.18
C ILE A 395 -31.18 -28.91 -18.95
N GLY A 396 -32.34 -28.30 -18.72
CA GLY A 396 -33.23 -28.59 -17.59
C GLY A 396 -34.28 -29.65 -17.92
N ASN A 397 -35.20 -29.35 -18.85
CA ASN A 397 -36.42 -30.15 -19.08
C ASN A 397 -36.64 -30.61 -20.53
N GLY A 398 -35.55 -30.77 -21.30
CA GLY A 398 -35.57 -31.49 -22.59
C GLY A 398 -35.80 -30.65 -23.85
N GLY A 399 -35.86 -29.31 -23.72
CA GLY A 399 -35.84 -28.40 -24.87
C GLY A 399 -34.43 -27.87 -25.16
N ASN A 400 -34.15 -27.53 -26.41
CA ASN A 400 -32.96 -26.76 -26.79
C ASN A 400 -33.24 -25.25 -26.82
N ASN A 401 -34.25 -24.79 -26.10
CA ASN A 401 -34.71 -23.42 -26.19
C ASN A 401 -33.99 -22.53 -25.18
N LEU A 402 -33.66 -21.31 -25.57
CA LEU A 402 -32.96 -20.33 -24.75
C LEU A 402 -33.89 -19.18 -24.37
N SER A 403 -33.77 -18.68 -23.13
CA SER A 403 -34.32 -17.37 -22.76
C SER A 403 -33.31 -16.43 -22.10
N ILE A 404 -33.35 -15.17 -22.54
CA ILE A 404 -32.71 -14.03 -21.85
C ILE A 404 -33.83 -13.02 -21.61
N LEU A 405 -34.08 -12.69 -20.35
CA LEU A 405 -35.18 -11.80 -19.98
C LEU A 405 -34.78 -10.35 -20.17
N GLU A 406 -33.64 -9.96 -19.59
CA GLU A 406 -33.20 -8.57 -19.57
C GLU A 406 -31.67 -8.50 -19.55
N VAL A 407 -31.13 -7.49 -20.24
CA VAL A 407 -29.71 -7.19 -20.35
C VAL A 407 -29.52 -5.71 -20.12
N GLN A 408 -28.67 -5.39 -19.15
CA GLN A 408 -28.35 -4.03 -18.78
C GLN A 408 -26.89 -3.76 -19.11
N PHE A 409 -26.64 -2.64 -19.80
CA PHE A 409 -25.30 -2.25 -20.18
C PHE A 409 -24.81 -1.12 -19.31
N TRP A 410 -23.57 -1.22 -18.87
CA TRP A 410 -22.97 -0.22 -18.00
C TRP A 410 -21.62 0.20 -18.54
N LYS A 411 -21.34 1.48 -18.36
CA LYS A 411 -19.99 2.00 -18.39
C LYS A 411 -19.70 2.49 -17.00
N LYS A 412 -18.90 1.74 -16.26
CA LYS A 412 -18.31 2.16 -15.01
C LYS A 412 -17.29 3.24 -15.33
N HIS A 413 -17.79 4.46 -15.53
CA HIS A 413 -16.95 5.61 -15.69
C HIS A 413 -16.07 5.75 -14.44
N SER A 414 -14.76 5.54 -14.60
CA SER A 414 -13.81 6.24 -13.75
C SER A 414 -13.89 7.70 -14.17
N THR A 415 -14.83 8.46 -13.61
CA THR A 415 -14.84 9.91 -13.83
C THR A 415 -13.66 10.48 -13.07
N LEU A 416 -12.64 10.92 -13.81
CA LEU A 416 -11.63 11.78 -13.21
C LEU A 416 -12.25 13.16 -13.08
N ASN A 417 -12.77 13.45 -11.90
CA ASN A 417 -13.18 14.80 -11.57
C ASN A 417 -11.92 15.56 -11.18
N ILE A 418 -11.64 16.60 -11.96
CA ILE A 418 -10.60 17.54 -11.61
C ILE A 418 -11.24 18.56 -10.69
N LEU A 419 -10.86 18.53 -9.41
CA LEU A 419 -11.27 19.58 -8.49
C LEU A 419 -10.29 20.75 -8.63
N ARG A 420 -10.80 21.88 -9.10
CA ARG A 420 -10.06 23.15 -9.11
C ARG A 420 -10.03 23.67 -7.68
N VAL A 421 -8.83 23.82 -7.14
CA VAL A 421 -8.64 24.54 -5.87
C VAL A 421 -8.15 25.96 -6.20
N ASP A 422 -8.84 26.97 -5.68
CA ASP A 422 -8.53 28.37 -5.99
C ASP A 422 -7.16 28.81 -5.46
N THR A 423 -6.63 28.12 -4.44
CA THR A 423 -5.26 28.30 -3.92
C THR A 423 -4.69 27.00 -3.34
N PRO A 424 -3.36 26.75 -3.49
CA PRO A 424 -2.67 25.74 -2.70
C PRO A 424 -2.77 26.09 -1.22
N SER A 425 -3.54 25.32 -0.46
CA SER A 425 -3.55 25.39 0.99
C SER A 425 -3.60 23.99 1.58
N LYS A 426 -3.06 23.84 2.79
CA LYS A 426 -3.12 22.60 3.56
C LYS A 426 -4.56 22.09 3.71
N GLU A 427 -5.48 23.02 3.94
CA GLU A 427 -6.90 22.75 4.14
C GLU A 427 -7.59 22.28 2.85
N ASN A 428 -7.29 22.90 1.70
CA ASN A 428 -7.81 22.47 0.40
C ASN A 428 -7.32 21.07 0.00
N PHE A 429 -6.09 20.71 0.36
CA PHE A 429 -5.58 19.36 0.12
C PHE A 429 -6.23 18.33 1.06
N ILE A 430 -6.43 18.66 2.34
CA ILE A 430 -7.12 17.78 3.30
C ILE A 430 -8.56 17.50 2.83
N ASN A 431 -9.26 18.53 2.40
CA ASN A 431 -10.68 18.44 2.04
C ASN A 431 -10.95 17.77 0.70
N TYR A 432 -10.03 17.91 -0.28
CA TYR A 432 -10.30 17.49 -1.66
C TYR A 432 -9.20 16.65 -2.32
N GLY A 433 -8.00 16.54 -1.73
CA GLY A 433 -6.88 15.81 -2.33
C GLY A 433 -6.53 14.47 -1.71
N SER A 434 -7.27 14.09 -0.67
CA SER A 434 -6.98 12.92 0.12
C SER A 434 -8.05 11.86 -0.11
N PRO A 435 -7.71 10.63 -0.56
CA PRO A 435 -8.54 9.48 -0.22
C PRO A 435 -8.39 9.29 1.29
N THR A 436 -9.28 9.95 2.04
CA THR A 436 -9.46 9.84 3.51
C THR A 436 -8.21 9.41 4.27
N SER A 437 -7.15 10.23 4.27
CA SER A 437 -6.04 10.30 5.23
C SER A 437 -4.72 10.76 4.59
N PHE A 438 -4.55 12.08 4.44
CA PHE A 438 -3.25 12.68 4.20
C PHE A 438 -3.17 14.02 4.93
N LEU A 439 -2.07 14.22 5.66
CA LEU A 439 -1.66 15.51 6.20
C LEU A 439 -0.54 16.05 5.32
N VAL A 440 -0.77 17.22 4.68
CA VAL A 440 0.28 17.94 3.95
C VAL A 440 1.05 18.82 4.91
N ASN A 441 2.33 18.51 5.12
CA ASN A 441 3.28 19.39 5.80
C ASN A 441 4.64 19.36 5.06
N GLY A 442 4.66 19.85 3.81
CA GLY A 442 5.89 20.06 3.04
C GLY A 442 5.64 20.89 1.77
N THR A 443 6.70 21.54 1.27
CA THR A 443 6.69 22.29 0.00
C THR A 443 6.47 21.31 -1.17
N ILE A 444 5.44 21.54 -1.97
CA ILE A 444 5.07 20.68 -3.11
C ILE A 444 5.94 21.09 -4.30
N GLU A 445 6.97 20.31 -4.62
CA GLU A 445 7.74 20.49 -5.86
C GLU A 445 6.96 19.95 -7.07
N THR A 446 6.78 20.82 -8.07
CA THR A 446 5.98 20.57 -9.27
C THR A 446 6.73 19.76 -10.34
N LYS A 447 6.12 18.70 -10.86
CA LYS A 447 6.40 18.19 -12.22
C LYS A 447 5.12 18.25 -13.06
N LEU A 448 5.22 18.92 -14.21
CA LEU A 448 4.16 19.28 -15.17
C LEU A 448 3.70 18.09 -16.00
N TYR A 449 2.38 17.92 -16.28
CA TYR A 449 1.83 17.50 -17.60
C TYR A 449 0.37 17.95 -17.80
N LEU A 450 0.04 18.26 -19.08
CA LEU A 450 -1.20 18.86 -19.60
C LEU A 450 -2.03 17.86 -20.43
N LEU A 451 -3.36 18.06 -20.46
CA LEU A 451 -4.22 18.15 -21.66
C LEU A 451 -5.69 18.32 -21.24
N LYS A 452 -6.35 19.41 -21.62
CA LYS A 452 -7.83 19.52 -21.55
C LYS A 452 -8.40 20.55 -22.52
N ASN A 453 -9.42 20.12 -23.26
CA ASN A 453 -10.36 20.94 -24.03
C ASN A 453 -11.40 21.62 -23.10
N GLU A 454 -12.09 22.61 -23.66
CA GLU A 454 -12.89 23.69 -23.05
C GLU A 454 -13.77 23.35 -21.83
N GLU A 455 -13.87 24.34 -20.94
CA GLU A 455 -14.46 24.30 -19.60
C GLU A 455 -15.96 24.69 -19.61
N LYS A 456 -16.80 23.99 -18.82
CA LYS A 456 -18.14 24.47 -18.41
C LYS A 456 -18.23 24.46 -16.88
N GLU A 457 -18.54 25.60 -16.29
CA GLU A 457 -18.68 25.81 -14.85
C GLU A 457 -20.12 25.50 -14.43
N ASP A 458 -20.32 24.62 -13.44
CA ASP A 458 -21.66 24.35 -12.89
C ASP A 458 -22.03 25.30 -11.73
N SER A 459 -23.29 25.28 -11.32
CA SER A 459 -23.86 26.17 -10.30
C SER A 459 -23.26 26.02 -8.90
N ASN A 460 -22.41 25.01 -8.68
CA ASN A 460 -21.71 24.77 -7.42
C ASN A 460 -20.21 25.07 -7.51
N ARG A 461 -19.77 25.79 -8.57
CA ARG A 461 -18.36 26.11 -8.86
C ARG A 461 -17.47 24.90 -9.15
N PHE A 462 -18.04 23.76 -9.53
CA PHE A 462 -17.26 22.63 -10.01
C PHE A 462 -17.01 22.77 -11.52
N LEU A 463 -15.73 22.80 -11.90
CA LEU A 463 -15.31 22.63 -13.28
C LEU A 463 -15.13 21.13 -13.55
N SER A 464 -16.26 20.46 -13.83
CA SER A 464 -16.21 19.09 -14.30
C SER A 464 -15.80 19.07 -15.76
N THR A 465 -14.91 18.15 -16.11
CA THR A 465 -14.58 17.97 -17.51
C THR A 465 -14.18 16.52 -17.75
N GLN A 466 -14.86 15.87 -18.69
CA GLN A 466 -14.74 14.45 -18.95
C GLN A 466 -13.39 14.17 -19.62
N ILE A 467 -12.56 13.31 -19.01
CA ILE A 467 -11.37 12.78 -19.71
C ILE A 467 -11.76 11.41 -20.23
N GLU A 468 -11.90 11.29 -21.55
CA GLU A 468 -12.38 10.04 -22.15
C GLU A 468 -11.36 8.90 -22.11
N ASN A 469 -10.07 9.19 -21.89
CA ASN A 469 -8.97 8.20 -21.95
C ASN A 469 -7.92 8.37 -20.83
N LYS A 470 -7.38 7.25 -20.34
CA LYS A 470 -6.23 7.20 -19.41
C LYS A 470 -4.98 7.76 -20.11
N PRO A 471 -4.09 8.54 -19.45
CA PRO A 471 -2.88 9.05 -20.11
C PRO A 471 -2.02 7.89 -20.59
N LEU A 472 -1.76 7.84 -21.90
CA LEU A 472 -0.85 6.86 -22.50
C LEU A 472 0.59 7.23 -22.10
N LYS A 473 1.09 6.56 -21.05
CA LYS A 473 2.50 6.32 -20.73
C LYS A 473 3.45 7.54 -20.77
N ILE A 474 3.94 7.96 -19.61
CA ILE A 474 5.10 8.87 -19.53
C ILE A 474 6.28 8.08 -18.96
N SER A 475 7.35 7.93 -19.74
CA SER A 475 8.65 7.46 -19.27
C SER A 475 9.59 8.65 -19.10
N PHE A 476 10.41 8.65 -18.07
CA PHE A 476 11.51 9.59 -17.93
C PHE A 476 12.84 8.83 -18.02
N LYS A 477 13.80 9.41 -18.74
CA LYS A 477 15.22 9.07 -18.58
C LYS A 477 15.74 9.70 -17.29
#